data_AF-A0ABD1T464-F1
#
_entry.id   AF-A0ABD1T464-F1
#
_cell.length_a   1.000
_cell.length_b   1.000
_cell.length_c   1.000
_cell.angle_alpha   90.00
_cell.angle_beta   90.00
_cell.angle_gamma   90.00
#
_symmetry.space_group_name_H-M   'P 1'
#
loop_
_entity.id
_entity.type
_entity.pdbx_description
1 polymer ?
#
loop_
_entity_poly.entity_id
_entity_poly.type
_entity_poly.pdbx_seq_one_letter_code
_entity_poly.pdbx_strand_id
1 'polypeptide(L)'
;MAIALRRALISSRHISLALRTASLHSHHYLSYLISSSSNNTHQSASANSILNFPATRFVLFESPRGFAKGRKQQIKVQDEDEDEDEEELEDDDGDTEEDANLGASIKAASITQMESAVDALSRELAKLRTGRASVGMLDHIMVEHYGVKTPLNRMAVVSVLDPKTLSVTPYDPNALKELEKAIISSPLGLNPKSDSQRLVVPIPPMTKEHIQAVCKVVAKSSEHVKQSIRRARQKALDAIKKAVPKKKDKDKACSCISEDDAKRLEKEIDEVTKKFIKTAEDMCKAKEKEITVG
;
A
#
# COMPACT_ATOMS: atom_id res chain seq x y z
N MET A 1 47.46 31.59 -14.55
CA MET A 1 48.04 30.52 -15.39
C MET A 1 47.60 29.19 -14.78
N ALA A 2 46.38 28.69 -14.99
CA ALA A 2 45.81 28.15 -16.22
C ALA A 2 46.64 26.99 -16.79
N ILE A 3 46.38 25.76 -16.34
CA ILE A 3 46.60 24.55 -17.14
C ILE A 3 45.35 23.68 -16.99
N ALA A 4 44.55 23.74 -18.04
CA ALA A 4 43.36 22.95 -18.26
C ALA A 4 43.70 21.78 -19.22
N LEU A 5 42.77 20.82 -19.28
CA LEU A 5 42.52 19.89 -20.39
C LEU A 5 43.49 18.71 -20.61
N ARG A 6 43.02 17.51 -20.27
CA ARG A 6 43.18 16.31 -21.11
C ARG A 6 41.89 15.49 -21.18
N ARG A 7 41.19 15.62 -22.32
CA ARG A 7 40.61 14.56 -23.19
C ARG A 7 39.91 13.39 -22.46
N ALA A 8 38.59 13.22 -22.42
CA ALA A 8 37.59 13.11 -23.49
C ALA A 8 38.09 12.28 -24.70
N LEU A 9 37.63 11.03 -24.82
CA LEU A 9 37.33 10.28 -26.06
C LEU A 9 36.93 8.81 -25.73
N ILE A 10 35.90 8.31 -26.44
CA ILE A 10 35.40 6.90 -26.56
C ILE A 10 34.50 6.49 -25.37
N SER A 11 33.19 6.23 -25.52
CA SER A 11 32.56 5.33 -26.49
C SER A 11 31.11 5.75 -26.78
N SER A 12 30.80 5.84 -28.06
CA SER A 12 29.52 6.16 -28.66
C SER A 12 28.91 4.90 -29.29
N ARG A 13 27.92 4.25 -28.67
CA ARG A 13 26.99 3.34 -29.38
C ARG A 13 25.62 3.33 -28.71
N HIS A 14 24.58 3.37 -29.55
CA HIS A 14 23.13 3.27 -29.26
C HIS A 14 22.35 4.57 -29.03
N ILE A 15 22.26 5.38 -30.10
CA ILE A 15 21.06 6.18 -30.40
C ILE A 15 20.65 5.80 -31.83
N SER A 16 19.58 5.02 -31.96
CA SER A 16 18.93 4.77 -33.25
C SER A 16 17.44 5.08 -33.15
N LEU A 17 17.10 6.10 -33.92
CA LEU A 17 15.78 6.58 -34.34
C LEU A 17 14.82 5.45 -34.75
N ALA A 18 13.55 5.59 -34.35
CA ALA A 18 12.42 5.12 -35.15
C ALA A 18 11.16 5.96 -34.86
N LEU A 19 11.02 7.07 -35.58
CA LEU A 19 9.73 7.64 -35.94
C LEU A 19 9.20 6.83 -37.12
N ARG A 20 8.01 6.25 -37.01
CA ARG A 20 7.19 5.87 -38.17
C ARG A 20 5.73 6.21 -37.92
N THR A 21 5.26 7.12 -38.75
CA THR A 21 3.90 7.58 -38.96
C THR A 21 3.15 6.66 -39.93
N ALA A 22 1.82 6.60 -39.75
CA ALA A 22 0.77 6.29 -40.75
C ALA A 22 0.74 4.82 -41.25
N SER A 23 -0.36 4.20 -41.70
CA SER A 23 -1.74 4.60 -41.99
C SER A 23 -2.53 3.32 -42.35
N LEU A 24 -3.86 3.37 -42.12
CA LEU A 24 -4.94 2.80 -42.94
C LEU A 24 -5.46 1.35 -42.77
N HIS A 25 -6.80 1.33 -42.90
CA HIS A 25 -7.80 0.29 -43.15
C HIS A 25 -8.40 -0.46 -41.96
N SER A 26 -9.70 -0.76 -41.91
CA SER A 26 -10.97 -0.21 -42.43
C SER A 26 -12.03 -1.23 -41.98
N HIS A 27 -13.21 -0.75 -41.54
CA HIS A 27 -14.55 -1.21 -41.95
C HIS A 27 -15.58 -1.27 -40.80
N HIS A 28 -16.64 -0.46 -41.00
CA HIS A 28 -18.07 -0.66 -40.71
C HIS A 28 -18.48 -1.06 -39.26
N TYR A 29 -19.47 -0.42 -38.61
CA TYR A 29 -20.84 -0.21 -39.10
C TYR A 29 -21.56 0.95 -38.38
N LEU A 30 -22.35 1.66 -39.19
CA LEU A 30 -23.68 2.25 -38.90
C LEU A 30 -23.82 3.42 -37.93
N SER A 31 -23.78 4.60 -38.55
CA SER A 31 -24.57 5.79 -38.27
C SER A 31 -26.08 5.53 -38.28
N TYR A 32 -26.82 6.17 -37.36
CA TYR A 32 -28.12 6.78 -37.67
C TYR A 32 -28.24 8.13 -36.94
N LEU A 33 -28.35 9.17 -37.77
CA LEU A 33 -28.84 10.53 -37.52
C LEU A 33 -30.38 10.45 -37.29
N ILE A 34 -31.17 11.37 -36.71
CA ILE A 34 -31.30 12.84 -36.67
C ILE A 34 -32.38 13.08 -35.58
N SER A 35 -32.18 13.93 -34.56
CA SER A 35 -32.53 15.36 -34.44
C SER A 35 -34.02 15.76 -34.47
N SER A 36 -34.34 16.74 -33.62
CA SER A 36 -35.51 17.63 -33.55
C SER A 36 -36.73 17.11 -32.76
N SER A 37 -37.51 17.89 -32.02
CA SER A 37 -37.45 19.23 -31.40
C SER A 37 -38.80 19.39 -30.68
N SER A 38 -38.86 20.33 -29.73
CA SER A 38 -40.02 21.14 -29.30
C SER A 38 -41.08 20.60 -28.31
N ASN A 39 -41.16 21.37 -27.21
CA ASN A 39 -42.34 21.93 -26.53
C ASN A 39 -43.05 21.17 -25.36
N ASN A 40 -42.67 21.57 -24.14
CA ASN A 40 -43.44 22.38 -23.18
C ASN A 40 -44.96 22.10 -23.02
N THR A 41 -45.40 21.66 -21.82
CA THR A 41 -46.37 22.34 -20.92
C THR A 41 -46.91 21.41 -19.80
N HIS A 42 -47.19 22.04 -18.65
CA HIS A 42 -47.79 21.59 -17.39
C HIS A 42 -48.81 20.43 -17.41
N GLN A 43 -48.77 19.54 -16.40
CA GLN A 43 -49.83 19.47 -15.38
C GLN A 43 -49.51 18.55 -14.18
N SER A 44 -49.96 19.01 -13.02
CA SER A 44 -50.09 18.36 -11.73
C SER A 44 -50.97 17.11 -11.74
N ALA A 45 -50.64 16.09 -10.93
CA ALA A 45 -51.63 15.39 -10.09
C ALA A 45 -50.97 14.42 -9.10
N SER A 46 -51.40 14.57 -7.85
CA SER A 46 -51.33 13.62 -6.74
C SER A 46 -52.03 12.29 -7.07
N ALA A 47 -51.46 11.15 -6.65
CA ALA A 47 -52.22 10.04 -6.06
C ALA A 47 -51.30 8.98 -5.45
N ASN A 48 -51.63 8.60 -4.22
CA ASN A 48 -51.12 7.44 -3.50
C ASN A 48 -51.54 6.13 -4.17
N SER A 49 -50.66 5.12 -4.21
CA SER A 49 -51.09 3.71 -4.13
C SER A 49 -49.93 2.77 -3.81
N ILE A 50 -50.07 2.11 -2.66
CA ILE A 50 -49.29 0.98 -2.14
C ILE A 50 -49.62 -0.27 -2.96
N LEU A 51 -48.62 -0.98 -3.49
CA LEU A 51 -48.68 -2.39 -3.91
C LEU A 51 -47.26 -2.98 -3.76
N ASN A 52 -46.91 -3.66 -2.66
CA ASN A 52 -47.11 -5.08 -2.36
C ASN A 52 -46.50 -6.04 -3.41
N PHE A 53 -45.23 -6.41 -3.21
CA PHE A 53 -44.54 -7.47 -3.95
C PHE A 53 -44.70 -8.81 -3.19
N PRO A 54 -45.14 -9.90 -3.85
CA PRO A 54 -45.22 -11.21 -3.20
C PRO A 54 -43.84 -11.88 -3.10
N ALA A 55 -43.56 -12.40 -1.90
CA ALA A 55 -42.40 -13.23 -1.61
C ALA A 55 -42.53 -14.61 -2.27
N THR A 56 -41.60 -14.96 -3.16
CA THR A 56 -41.41 -16.34 -3.62
C THR A 56 -40.26 -17.00 -2.88
N ARG A 57 -40.67 -17.89 -1.98
CA ARG A 57 -39.91 -18.87 -1.21
C ARG A 57 -39.49 -20.00 -2.16
N PHE A 58 -38.21 -20.05 -2.56
CA PHE A 58 -37.67 -21.15 -3.35
C PHE A 58 -36.83 -22.09 -2.48
N VAL A 59 -37.00 -23.37 -2.75
CA VAL A 59 -36.79 -24.52 -1.88
C VAL A 59 -35.31 -24.94 -1.83
N LEU A 60 -34.90 -25.42 -0.64
CA LEU A 60 -33.68 -26.17 -0.38
C LEU A 60 -33.46 -27.27 -1.43
N PHE A 61 -32.31 -27.23 -2.11
CA PHE A 61 -31.75 -28.41 -2.74
C PHE A 61 -30.29 -28.54 -2.29
N GLU A 62 -30.12 -29.24 -1.16
CA GLU A 62 -28.84 -29.82 -0.79
C GLU A 62 -28.50 -30.91 -1.80
N SER A 63 -27.45 -30.69 -2.58
CA SER A 63 -26.77 -31.76 -3.32
C SER A 63 -25.43 -32.04 -2.63
N PRO A 64 -25.26 -33.19 -1.96
CA PRO A 64 -23.98 -33.56 -1.38
C PRO A 64 -22.98 -33.85 -2.50
N ARG A 65 -21.86 -33.11 -2.51
CA ARG A 65 -20.73 -33.37 -3.40
C ARG A 65 -20.10 -34.72 -3.02
N GLY A 66 -20.41 -35.73 -3.82
CA GLY A 66 -19.86 -37.08 -3.72
C GLY A 66 -18.34 -37.07 -3.90
N PHE A 67 -17.68 -37.75 -2.97
CA PHE A 67 -16.26 -38.06 -2.93
C PHE A 67 -15.94 -39.15 -3.98
N ALA A 68 -15.32 -38.77 -5.11
CA ALA A 68 -14.89 -39.71 -6.14
C ALA A 68 -13.50 -40.28 -5.79
N LYS A 69 -13.44 -41.57 -5.42
CA LYS A 69 -12.20 -42.34 -5.30
C LYS A 69 -11.64 -42.61 -6.70
N GLY A 70 -10.50 -42.00 -7.03
CA GLY A 70 -9.73 -42.28 -8.23
C GLY A 70 -9.18 -43.72 -8.23
N ARG A 71 -9.48 -44.43 -9.31
CA ARG A 71 -9.10 -45.83 -9.59
C ARG A 71 -7.67 -45.83 -10.15
N LYS A 72 -6.73 -46.49 -9.45
CA LYS A 72 -5.37 -46.72 -9.97
C LYS A 72 -5.46 -47.63 -11.20
N GLN A 73 -5.07 -47.14 -12.37
CA GLN A 73 -4.79 -47.98 -13.53
C GLN A 73 -3.36 -48.50 -13.40
N GLN A 74 -3.23 -49.82 -13.38
CA GLN A 74 -1.96 -50.50 -13.56
C GLN A 74 -1.56 -50.35 -15.02
N ILE A 75 -0.54 -49.55 -15.28
CA ILE A 75 0.14 -49.53 -16.58
C ILE A 75 1.07 -50.75 -16.59
N LYS A 76 0.81 -51.63 -17.54
CA LYS A 76 1.59 -52.83 -17.83
C LYS A 76 2.75 -52.36 -18.71
N VAL A 77 3.95 -52.31 -18.14
CA VAL A 77 5.18 -52.07 -18.89
C VAL A 77 5.49 -53.37 -19.63
N GLN A 78 5.49 -53.29 -20.97
CA GLN A 78 6.04 -54.32 -21.84
C GLN A 78 7.50 -53.96 -22.08
N ASP A 79 8.35 -54.96 -21.91
CA ASP A 79 9.78 -54.90 -22.17
C ASP A 79 10.00 -54.75 -23.68
N GLU A 80 10.64 -53.66 -24.08
CA GLU A 80 11.29 -53.52 -25.38
C GLU A 80 12.76 -53.21 -25.06
N ASP A 81 13.61 -54.18 -25.42
CA ASP A 81 15.06 -54.08 -25.39
C ASP A 81 15.48 -53.03 -26.43
N GLU A 82 15.96 -51.87 -25.98
CA GLU A 82 16.69 -50.91 -26.81
C GLU A 82 18.15 -50.88 -26.36
N ASP A 83 19.03 -51.10 -27.33
CA ASP A 83 20.46 -51.32 -27.18
C ASP A 83 21.18 -50.18 -26.45
N GLU A 84 22.07 -50.57 -25.54
CA GLU A 84 23.02 -49.70 -24.83
C GLU A 84 24.09 -49.19 -25.80
N ASP A 85 23.93 -47.95 -26.30
CA ASP A 85 25.07 -47.16 -26.74
C ASP A 85 25.54 -46.31 -25.54
N GLU A 86 26.60 -46.78 -24.88
CA GLU A 86 27.38 -46.02 -23.89
C GLU A 86 28.01 -44.80 -24.58
N GLU A 87 27.29 -43.68 -24.63
CA GLU A 87 27.93 -42.36 -24.77
C GLU A 87 28.49 -41.96 -23.40
N GLU A 88 29.81 -42.13 -23.22
CA GLU A 88 30.57 -41.42 -22.19
C GLU A 88 30.33 -39.91 -22.37
N LEU A 89 29.36 -39.38 -21.63
CA LEU A 89 29.23 -37.96 -21.40
C LEU A 89 30.41 -37.54 -20.54
N GLU A 90 31.39 -36.90 -21.19
CA GLU A 90 32.42 -36.12 -20.53
C GLU A 90 31.76 -35.22 -19.48
N ASP A 91 32.26 -35.26 -18.24
CA ASP A 91 31.87 -34.38 -17.14
C ASP A 91 32.11 -32.92 -17.58
N ASP A 92 31.10 -32.30 -18.19
CA ASP A 92 31.03 -30.85 -18.38
C ASP A 92 30.77 -30.26 -17.00
N ASP A 93 31.84 -29.76 -16.37
CA ASP A 93 31.85 -28.91 -15.17
C ASP A 93 31.04 -27.62 -15.45
N GLY A 94 29.73 -27.77 -15.56
CA GLY A 94 28.76 -26.70 -15.69
C GLY A 94 28.60 -26.03 -14.33
N ASP A 95 29.27 -24.88 -14.17
CA ASP A 95 29.09 -23.95 -13.07
C ASP A 95 27.59 -23.76 -12.74
N THR A 96 27.15 -24.39 -11.66
CA THR A 96 25.79 -24.24 -11.13
C THR A 96 25.67 -22.88 -10.44
N GLU A 97 25.41 -21.82 -11.21
CA GLU A 97 25.17 -20.45 -10.69
C GLU A 97 23.72 -20.21 -10.19
N GLU A 98 22.97 -21.24 -9.80
CA GLU A 98 21.54 -21.09 -9.44
C GLU A 98 21.27 -20.87 -7.93
N ASP A 99 22.27 -21.01 -7.06
CA ASP A 99 22.07 -21.06 -5.60
C ASP A 99 21.95 -19.67 -4.90
N ALA A 100 22.36 -18.59 -5.56
CA ALA A 100 22.38 -17.25 -4.94
C ALA A 100 21.01 -16.54 -4.88
N ASN A 101 20.05 -16.93 -5.71
CA ASN A 101 18.79 -16.18 -5.89
C ASN A 101 17.76 -16.42 -4.78
N LEU A 102 17.72 -17.63 -4.19
CA LEU A 102 16.74 -17.98 -3.15
C LEU A 102 17.00 -17.27 -1.82
N GLY A 103 18.26 -17.19 -1.39
CA GLY A 103 18.65 -16.48 -0.16
C GLY A 103 18.33 -14.99 -0.23
N ALA A 104 18.64 -14.37 -1.36
CA ALA A 104 18.30 -12.97 -1.64
C ALA A 104 16.78 -12.73 -1.65
N SER A 105 16.01 -13.66 -2.23
CA SER A 105 14.54 -13.59 -2.26
C SER A 105 13.91 -13.68 -0.86
N ILE A 106 14.39 -14.59 0.01
CA ILE A 106 13.90 -14.71 1.39
C ILE A 106 14.17 -13.42 2.18
N LYS A 107 15.37 -12.85 2.02
CA LYS A 107 15.74 -11.58 2.65
C LYS A 107 14.84 -10.45 2.16
N ALA A 108 14.67 -10.29 0.85
CA ALA A 108 13.80 -9.28 0.25
C ALA A 108 12.35 -9.39 0.76
N ALA A 109 11.79 -10.61 0.75
CA ALA A 109 10.44 -10.87 1.25
C ALA A 109 10.29 -10.50 2.74
N SER A 110 11.31 -10.78 3.56
CA SER A 110 11.31 -10.42 4.98
C SER A 110 11.34 -8.90 5.19
N ILE A 111 12.13 -8.17 4.38
CA ILE A 111 12.23 -6.71 4.44
C ILE A 111 10.89 -6.09 4.06
N THR A 112 10.28 -6.51 2.94
CA THR A 112 8.97 -5.99 2.51
C THR A 112 7.88 -6.21 3.57
N GLN A 113 7.90 -7.36 4.26
CA GLN A 113 6.96 -7.61 5.36
C GLN A 113 7.23 -6.68 6.56
N MET A 114 8.48 -6.43 6.92
CA MET A 114 8.84 -5.52 8.02
C MET A 114 8.51 -4.07 7.67
N GLU A 115 8.78 -3.63 6.45
CA GLU A 115 8.42 -2.30 5.93
C GLU A 115 6.90 -2.09 5.98
N SER A 116 6.12 -3.07 5.52
CA SER A 116 4.66 -2.99 5.59
C SER A 116 4.12 -2.85 7.03
N ALA A 117 4.82 -3.43 8.01
CA ALA A 117 4.48 -3.29 9.43
C ALA A 117 4.80 -1.88 9.96
N VAL A 118 5.92 -1.28 9.54
CA VAL A 118 6.28 0.11 9.88
C VAL A 118 5.35 1.11 9.19
N ASP A 119 4.94 0.86 7.95
CA ASP A 119 3.96 1.69 7.25
C ASP A 119 2.59 1.63 7.93
N ALA A 120 2.18 0.45 8.40
CA ALA A 120 0.97 0.30 9.20
C ALA A 120 1.07 1.12 10.49
N LEU A 121 2.21 1.09 11.19
CA LEU A 121 2.47 1.91 12.38
C LEU A 121 2.32 3.41 12.06
N SER A 122 2.95 3.88 10.98
CA SER A 122 2.88 5.28 10.54
C SER A 122 1.43 5.72 10.30
N ARG A 123 0.64 4.89 9.61
CA ARG A 123 -0.78 5.15 9.34
C ARG A 123 -1.64 5.15 10.61
N GLU A 124 -1.35 4.27 11.56
CA GLU A 124 -2.05 4.25 12.85
C GLU A 124 -1.72 5.49 13.69
N LEU A 125 -0.43 5.86 13.76
CA LEU A 125 0.03 7.04 14.49
C LEU A 125 -0.47 8.35 13.88
N ALA A 126 -0.63 8.41 12.54
CA ALA A 126 -1.17 9.58 11.85
C ALA A 126 -2.65 9.85 12.16
N LYS A 127 -3.43 8.81 12.50
CA LYS A 127 -4.85 8.93 12.88
C LYS A 127 -5.04 9.48 14.29
N LEU A 128 -4.02 9.38 15.15
CA LEU A 128 -4.11 9.83 16.53
C LEU A 128 -4.00 11.35 16.57
N ARG A 129 -5.02 11.98 17.16
CA ARG A 129 -5.01 13.43 17.38
C ARG A 129 -3.96 13.79 18.42
N THR A 130 -3.02 14.62 18.02
CA THR A 130 -2.05 15.27 18.90
C THR A 130 -2.59 16.64 19.34
N GLY A 131 -2.18 17.14 20.52
CA GLY A 131 -2.46 18.52 20.93
C GLY A 131 -1.74 19.58 20.08
N ARG A 132 -0.90 19.13 19.13
CA ARG A 132 -0.11 19.95 18.22
C ARG A 132 -0.81 20.14 16.87
N ALA A 133 -0.67 21.34 16.32
CA ALA A 133 -1.08 21.73 14.98
C ALA A 133 -0.32 20.95 13.90
N SER A 134 -1.09 20.27 13.06
CA SER A 134 -0.64 19.55 11.87
C SER A 134 -1.50 19.95 10.68
N VAL A 135 -0.87 20.08 9.51
CA VAL A 135 -1.53 20.43 8.24
C VAL A 135 -2.65 19.43 7.89
N GLY A 136 -2.43 18.14 8.17
CA GLY A 136 -3.39 17.08 7.84
C GLY A 136 -4.66 17.06 8.68
N MET A 137 -4.76 17.89 9.74
CA MET A 137 -5.97 17.94 10.57
C MET A 137 -7.22 18.40 9.82
N LEU A 138 -7.05 19.18 8.76
CA LEU A 138 -8.15 19.79 7.99
C LEU A 138 -8.46 19.05 6.68
N ASP A 139 -7.77 17.95 6.36
CA ASP A 139 -7.90 17.25 5.08
C ASP A 139 -9.29 16.60 4.87
N HIS A 140 -9.98 16.26 5.97
CA HIS A 140 -11.30 15.63 5.91
C HIS A 140 -12.46 16.64 5.73
N ILE A 141 -12.17 17.94 5.74
CA ILE A 141 -13.19 18.98 5.66
C ILE A 141 -13.57 19.24 4.20
N MET A 142 -14.87 19.13 3.93
CA MET A 142 -15.46 19.48 2.63
C MET A 142 -16.09 20.86 2.74
N VAL A 143 -15.77 21.72 1.78
CA VAL A 143 -16.26 23.09 1.68
C VAL A 143 -17.19 23.16 0.48
N GLU A 144 -18.37 23.74 0.65
CA GLU A 144 -19.30 23.97 -0.46
C GLU A 144 -19.07 25.37 -1.00
N HIS A 145 -18.56 25.45 -2.24
CA HIS A 145 -18.25 26.69 -2.94
C HIS A 145 -18.93 26.67 -4.30
N TYR A 146 -19.76 27.69 -4.58
CA TYR A 146 -20.57 27.77 -5.79
C TYR A 146 -21.40 26.50 -6.10
N GLY A 147 -21.92 25.84 -5.06
CA GLY A 147 -22.77 24.64 -5.19
C GLY A 147 -22.01 23.34 -5.45
N VAL A 148 -20.67 23.36 -5.42
CA VAL A 148 -19.83 22.16 -5.54
C VAL A 148 -19.10 21.92 -4.22
N LYS A 149 -19.13 20.67 -3.75
CA LYS A 149 -18.37 20.25 -2.56
C LYS A 149 -16.94 19.91 -2.95
N THR A 150 -16.00 20.72 -2.50
CA THR A 150 -14.57 20.55 -2.74
C THR A 150 -13.82 20.38 -1.42
N PRO A 151 -12.77 19.55 -1.36
CA PRO A 151 -11.97 19.41 -0.15
C PRO A 151 -11.18 20.69 0.14
N LEU A 152 -11.04 21.03 1.42
CA LEU A 152 -10.40 22.27 1.88
C LEU A 152 -8.98 22.46 1.31
N ASN A 153 -8.20 21.40 1.21
CA ASN A 153 -6.83 21.39 0.67
C ASN A 153 -6.75 21.91 -0.79
N ARG A 154 -7.83 21.79 -1.58
CA ARG A 154 -7.87 22.33 -2.96
C ARG A 154 -8.24 23.80 -3.03
N MET A 155 -8.85 24.34 -1.98
CA MET A 155 -9.33 25.73 -1.92
C MET A 155 -8.39 26.66 -1.16
N ALA A 156 -7.55 26.11 -0.28
CA ALA A 156 -6.68 26.88 0.58
C ALA A 156 -5.34 26.19 0.83
N VAL A 157 -4.31 27.01 1.07
CA VAL A 157 -3.03 26.59 1.63
C VAL A 157 -3.15 26.54 3.15
N VAL A 158 -2.91 25.37 3.72
CA VAL A 158 -2.86 25.19 5.18
C VAL A 158 -1.40 25.17 5.62
N SER A 159 -1.05 26.03 6.56
CA SER A 159 0.29 26.11 7.16
C SER A 159 0.21 26.15 8.68
N VAL A 160 1.29 25.73 9.35
CA VAL A 160 1.40 25.80 10.80
C VAL A 160 2.03 27.15 11.15
N LEU A 161 1.30 28.01 11.85
CA LEU A 161 1.82 29.29 12.34
C LEU A 161 2.55 29.08 13.66
N ASP A 162 1.87 28.45 14.61
CA ASP A 162 2.37 28.08 15.93
C ASP A 162 2.03 26.61 16.22
N PRO A 163 2.70 25.94 17.17
CA PRO A 163 2.39 24.56 17.52
C PRO A 163 0.93 24.34 17.98
N LYS A 164 0.18 25.39 18.29
CA LYS A 164 -1.24 25.35 18.69
C LYS A 164 -2.16 26.12 17.74
N THR A 165 -1.66 26.57 16.59
CA THR A 165 -2.42 27.44 15.69
C THR A 165 -2.10 27.16 14.23
N LEU A 166 -3.14 26.88 13.44
CA LEU A 166 -3.07 26.70 12.00
C LEU A 166 -3.44 28.00 11.29
N SER A 167 -2.77 28.28 10.18
CA SER A 167 -3.15 29.31 9.23
C SER A 167 -3.74 28.66 7.99
N VAL A 168 -4.94 29.10 7.60
CA VAL A 168 -5.60 28.68 6.36
C VAL A 168 -5.72 29.90 5.47
N THR A 169 -4.96 29.91 4.38
CA THR A 169 -4.94 31.00 3.42
C THR A 169 -5.66 30.54 2.15
N PRO A 170 -6.86 31.05 1.83
CA PRO A 170 -7.56 30.67 0.62
C PRO A 170 -6.87 31.21 -0.64
N TYR A 171 -7.07 30.52 -1.76
CA TYR A 171 -6.68 31.04 -3.07
C TYR A 171 -7.62 32.15 -3.57
N ASP A 172 -8.90 32.09 -3.18
CA ASP A 172 -9.91 33.12 -3.46
C ASP A 172 -10.35 33.81 -2.16
N PRO A 173 -10.19 35.14 -2.00
CA PRO A 173 -10.66 35.86 -0.82
C PRO A 173 -12.17 35.75 -0.58
N ASN A 174 -12.97 35.52 -1.61
CA ASN A 174 -14.43 35.37 -1.45
C ASN A 174 -14.81 34.09 -0.72
N ALA A 175 -13.97 33.05 -0.79
CA ALA A 175 -14.19 31.77 -0.13
C ALA A 175 -13.93 31.78 1.39
N LEU A 176 -13.42 32.88 1.96
CA LEU A 176 -13.11 32.99 3.40
C LEU A 176 -14.30 32.63 4.30
N LYS A 177 -15.49 33.15 3.98
CA LYS A 177 -16.70 32.94 4.79
C LYS A 177 -17.20 31.50 4.72
N GLU A 178 -17.02 30.84 3.58
CA GLU A 178 -17.43 29.45 3.39
C GLU A 178 -16.47 28.50 4.09
N LEU A 179 -15.16 28.78 4.01
CA LEU A 179 -14.14 28.06 4.77
C LEU A 179 -14.35 28.17 6.28
N GLU A 180 -14.65 29.38 6.78
CA GLU A 180 -14.96 29.60 8.20
C GLU A 180 -16.13 28.72 8.66
N LYS A 181 -17.23 28.72 7.90
CA LYS A 181 -18.41 27.88 8.18
C LYS A 181 -18.10 26.39 8.11
N ALA A 182 -17.30 25.95 7.12
CA ALA A 182 -16.93 24.56 6.96
C ALA A 182 -16.04 24.04 8.11
N ILE A 183 -15.15 24.89 8.64
CA ILE A 183 -14.31 24.54 9.79
C ILE A 183 -15.17 24.45 11.07
N ILE A 184 -16.11 25.37 11.28
CA ILE A 184 -17.00 25.37 12.45
C ILE A 184 -17.97 24.18 12.41
N SER A 185 -18.51 23.84 11.23
CA SER A 185 -19.42 22.70 11.08
C SER A 185 -18.71 21.34 11.14
N SER A 186 -17.38 21.33 11.06
CA SER A 186 -16.58 20.11 11.15
C SER A 186 -16.70 19.47 12.54
N PRO A 187 -16.56 18.13 12.65
CA PRO A 187 -16.61 17.43 13.94
C PRO A 187 -15.40 17.72 14.85
N LEU A 188 -14.48 18.59 14.42
CA LEU A 188 -13.27 18.96 15.18
C LEU A 188 -13.55 20.01 16.26
N GLY A 189 -14.68 20.74 16.17
CA GLY A 189 -15.06 21.76 17.16
C GLY A 189 -14.05 22.92 17.25
N LEU A 190 -13.49 23.32 16.11
CA LEU A 190 -12.50 24.41 16.04
C LEU A 190 -13.19 25.73 15.72
N ASN A 191 -12.75 26.80 16.39
CA ASN A 191 -13.28 28.15 16.21
C ASN A 191 -12.26 29.05 15.49
N PRO A 192 -12.29 29.14 14.14
CA PRO A 192 -11.40 30.00 13.37
C PRO A 192 -11.63 31.49 13.68
N LYS A 193 -10.56 32.28 13.63
CA LYS A 193 -10.60 33.75 13.66
C LYS A 193 -10.19 34.28 12.30
N SER A 194 -10.97 35.18 11.73
CA SER A 194 -10.64 35.83 10.46
C SER A 194 -9.63 36.95 10.65
N ASP A 195 -8.56 36.90 9.87
CA ASP A 195 -7.50 37.90 9.82
C ASP A 195 -7.35 38.35 8.37
N SER A 196 -8.29 39.20 7.92
CA SER A 196 -8.48 39.81 6.58
C SER A 196 -8.23 38.95 5.32
N GLN A 197 -7.04 38.38 5.17
CA GLN A 197 -6.61 37.51 4.08
C GLN A 197 -6.48 36.02 4.46
N ARG A 198 -6.45 35.67 5.75
CA ARG A 198 -6.27 34.28 6.24
C ARG A 198 -7.19 33.97 7.42
N LEU A 199 -7.45 32.69 7.66
CA LEU A 199 -8.09 32.20 8.87
C LEU A 199 -7.05 31.65 9.83
N VAL A 200 -7.15 32.04 11.09
CA VAL A 200 -6.30 31.60 12.19
C VAL A 200 -7.11 30.62 13.03
N VAL A 201 -6.73 29.33 13.02
CA VAL A 201 -7.48 28.26 13.68
C VAL A 201 -6.72 27.82 14.94
N PRO A 202 -7.12 28.26 16.15
CA PRO A 202 -6.54 27.80 17.40
C PRO A 202 -7.00 26.38 17.71
N ILE A 203 -6.06 25.54 18.17
CA ILE A 203 -6.35 24.16 18.58
C ILE A 203 -6.56 24.14 20.10
N PRO A 204 -7.67 23.56 20.59
CA PRO A 204 -7.89 23.41 22.00
C PRO A 204 -6.89 22.42 22.61
N PRO A 205 -6.35 22.70 23.81
CA PRO A 205 -5.43 21.80 24.48
C PRO A 205 -6.12 20.49 24.87
N MET A 206 -5.36 19.40 24.93
CA MET A 206 -5.85 18.11 25.41
C MET A 206 -5.87 18.06 26.93
N THR A 207 -6.87 17.40 27.53
CA THR A 207 -6.88 17.16 28.98
C THR A 207 -5.88 16.06 29.35
N LYS A 208 -5.40 16.04 30.60
CA LYS A 208 -4.44 15.04 31.09
C LYS A 208 -4.96 13.61 30.97
N GLU A 209 -6.25 13.40 31.22
CA GLU A 209 -6.90 12.09 31.08
C GLU A 209 -6.90 11.61 29.61
N HIS A 210 -7.21 12.50 28.67
CA HIS A 210 -7.16 12.19 27.24
C HIS A 210 -5.73 11.91 26.75
N ILE A 211 -4.74 12.69 27.20
CA ILE A 211 -3.32 12.45 26.90
C ILE A 211 -2.92 11.04 27.34
N GLN A 212 -3.24 10.64 28.58
CA GLN A 212 -2.94 9.31 29.08
C GLN A 212 -3.66 8.20 28.29
N ALA A 213 -4.91 8.43 27.88
CA ALA A 213 -5.66 7.49 27.04
C ALA A 213 -4.99 7.29 25.67
N VAL A 214 -4.55 8.37 25.01
CA VAL A 214 -3.87 8.29 23.71
C VAL A 214 -2.50 7.63 23.84
N CYS A 215 -1.71 7.94 24.88
CA CYS A 215 -0.42 7.27 25.12
C CYS A 215 -0.59 5.75 25.29
N LYS A 216 -1.65 5.28 25.96
CA LYS A 216 -1.97 3.85 26.04
C LYS A 216 -2.26 3.23 24.67
N VAL A 217 -2.89 3.97 23.76
CA VAL A 217 -3.14 3.50 22.39
C VAL A 217 -1.83 3.42 21.59
N VAL A 218 -0.93 4.39 21.73
CA VAL A 218 0.40 4.36 21.11
C VAL A 218 1.20 3.15 21.58
N ALA A 219 1.22 2.89 22.90
CA ALA A 219 1.90 1.71 23.45
C ALA A 219 1.33 0.39 22.92
N LYS A 220 0.00 0.26 22.80
CA LYS A 220 -0.64 -0.93 22.21
C LYS A 220 -0.25 -1.11 20.74
N SER A 221 -0.23 -0.03 19.96
CA SER A 221 0.13 -0.05 18.54
C SER A 221 1.60 -0.43 18.35
N SER A 222 2.48 0.07 19.22
CA SER A 222 3.90 -0.30 19.28
C SER A 222 4.08 -1.81 19.47
N GLU A 223 3.40 -2.41 20.45
CA GLU A 223 3.51 -3.85 20.71
C GLU A 223 2.95 -4.71 19.56
N HIS A 224 1.86 -4.28 18.92
CA HIS A 224 1.31 -4.96 17.75
C HIS A 224 2.33 -5.01 16.59
N VAL A 225 3.01 -3.89 16.33
CA VAL A 225 4.01 -3.79 15.26
C VAL A 225 5.27 -4.59 15.61
N LYS A 226 5.75 -4.54 16.85
CA LYS A 226 6.85 -5.41 17.32
C LYS A 226 6.51 -6.89 17.18
N GLN A 227 5.27 -7.29 17.48
CA GLN A 227 4.82 -8.65 17.27
C GLN A 227 4.80 -9.03 15.78
N SER A 228 4.34 -8.12 14.90
CA SER A 228 4.36 -8.32 13.45
C SER A 228 5.78 -8.52 12.91
N ILE A 229 6.72 -7.67 13.32
CA ILE A 229 8.15 -7.78 12.95
C ILE A 229 8.74 -9.12 13.42
N ARG A 230 8.45 -9.55 14.66
CA ARG A 230 8.89 -10.87 15.17
C ARG A 230 8.30 -12.03 14.37
N ARG A 231 7.04 -11.93 13.94
CA ARG A 231 6.38 -12.93 13.08
C ARG A 231 7.02 -12.97 11.68
N ALA A 232 7.34 -11.82 11.08
CA ALA A 232 8.04 -11.75 9.80
C ALA A 232 9.42 -12.41 9.88
N ARG A 233 10.18 -12.14 10.96
CA ARG A 233 11.44 -12.84 11.23
C ARG A 233 11.25 -14.35 11.35
N GLN A 234 10.27 -14.81 12.13
CA GLN A 234 10.02 -16.25 12.30
C GLN A 234 9.73 -16.93 10.96
N LYS A 235 8.91 -16.32 10.10
CA LYS A 235 8.62 -16.82 8.75
C LYS A 235 9.87 -16.91 7.89
N ALA A 236 10.77 -15.92 7.97
CA ALA A 236 12.02 -15.92 7.23
C ALA A 236 12.97 -17.03 7.73
N LEU A 237 13.11 -17.20 9.05
CA LEU A 237 13.88 -18.31 9.64
C LEU A 237 13.30 -19.68 9.26
N ASP A 238 11.98 -19.83 9.27
CA ASP A 238 11.32 -21.07 8.86
C ASP A 238 11.51 -21.34 7.36
N ALA A 239 11.59 -20.30 6.52
CA ALA A 239 11.89 -20.43 5.10
C ALA A 239 13.35 -20.88 4.86
N ILE A 240 14.31 -20.28 5.58
CA ILE A 240 15.72 -20.69 5.55
C ILE A 240 15.85 -22.17 5.95
N LYS A 241 15.24 -22.58 7.07
CA LYS A 241 15.28 -23.98 7.55
C LYS A 241 14.63 -24.98 6.60
N LYS A 242 13.73 -24.54 5.72
CA LYS A 242 13.12 -25.38 4.67
C LYS A 242 14.01 -25.49 3.44
N ALA A 243 14.79 -24.45 3.14
CA ALA A 243 15.71 -24.43 2.01
C ALA A 243 17.04 -25.15 2.29
N VAL A 244 17.44 -25.28 3.57
CA VAL A 244 18.60 -26.07 4.00
C VAL A 244 18.33 -27.58 3.82
N PRO A 245 19.24 -28.35 3.20
CA PRO A 245 19.08 -29.78 3.00
C PRO A 245 18.96 -30.53 4.32
N LYS A 246 17.87 -31.27 4.50
CA LYS A 246 17.73 -32.21 5.63
C LYS A 246 18.26 -33.56 5.20
N LYS A 247 19.12 -34.17 6.03
CA LYS A 247 19.75 -35.50 5.84
C LYS A 247 18.79 -36.67 5.52
N LYS A 248 17.46 -36.48 5.58
CA LYS A 248 16.44 -37.52 5.32
C LYS A 248 15.85 -37.51 3.91
N ASP A 249 16.05 -36.44 3.14
CA ASP A 249 15.42 -36.27 1.81
C ASP A 249 16.51 -36.11 0.74
N LYS A 250 17.35 -37.14 0.56
CA LYS A 250 18.41 -37.13 -0.46
C LYS A 250 17.88 -37.19 -1.90
N ASP A 251 16.59 -37.48 -2.09
CA ASP A 251 15.98 -37.68 -3.40
C ASP A 251 15.39 -36.38 -4.01
N LYS A 252 15.49 -35.24 -3.32
CA LYS A 252 15.05 -33.94 -3.85
C LYS A 252 16.25 -33.06 -4.11
N ALA A 253 16.73 -33.08 -5.35
CA ALA A 253 17.79 -32.25 -5.92
C ALA A 253 17.48 -30.74 -5.96
N CYS A 254 16.69 -30.21 -5.02
CA CYS A 254 16.18 -28.83 -4.99
C CYS A 254 16.54 -28.10 -3.68
N SER A 255 17.59 -28.55 -2.98
CA SER A 255 18.07 -27.89 -1.76
C SER A 255 19.31 -27.07 -2.06
N CYS A 256 19.07 -25.81 -2.42
CA CYS A 256 20.03 -24.88 -3.03
C CYS A 256 20.79 -24.00 -2.04
N ILE A 257 20.71 -24.24 -0.72
CA ILE A 257 21.36 -23.38 0.29
C ILE A 257 22.30 -24.21 1.16
N SER A 258 23.60 -23.86 1.11
CA SER A 258 24.65 -24.39 1.99
C SER A 258 24.40 -24.01 3.45
N GLU A 259 24.84 -24.86 4.39
CA GLU A 259 24.68 -24.62 5.83
C GLU A 259 25.39 -23.31 6.28
N ASP A 260 26.49 -22.96 5.63
CA ASP A 260 27.25 -21.74 5.93
C ASP A 260 26.49 -20.48 5.50
N ASP A 261 25.85 -20.51 4.32
CA ASP A 261 25.05 -19.39 3.82
C ASP A 261 23.74 -19.23 4.61
N ALA A 262 23.14 -20.33 5.06
CA ALA A 262 22.01 -20.26 5.98
C ALA A 262 22.36 -19.51 7.27
N LYS A 263 23.52 -19.81 7.88
CA LYS A 263 24.00 -19.11 9.09
C LYS A 263 24.30 -17.63 8.83
N ARG A 264 24.78 -17.27 7.63
CA ARG A 264 24.99 -15.87 7.22
C ARG A 264 23.65 -15.13 7.09
N LEU A 265 22.69 -15.71 6.37
CA LEU A 265 21.36 -15.14 6.18
C LEU A 265 20.59 -14.95 7.50
N GLU A 266 20.70 -15.90 8.44
CA GLU A 266 20.10 -15.76 9.77
C GLU A 266 20.64 -14.53 10.51
N LYS A 267 21.96 -14.31 10.50
CA LYS A 267 22.59 -13.13 11.11
C LYS A 267 22.13 -11.84 10.45
N GLU A 268 22.08 -11.81 9.13
CA GLU A 268 21.62 -10.62 8.38
C GLU A 268 20.17 -10.27 8.70
N ILE A 269 19.27 -11.26 8.74
CA ILE A 269 17.86 -11.06 9.10
C ILE A 269 17.74 -10.54 10.53
N ASP A 270 18.53 -11.06 11.46
CA ASP A 270 18.54 -10.57 12.85
C ASP A 270 19.02 -9.12 12.96
N GLU A 271 20.05 -8.74 12.20
CA GLU A 271 20.52 -7.35 12.14
C GLU A 271 19.47 -6.40 11.57
N VAL A 272 18.85 -6.78 10.45
CA VAL A 272 17.76 -6.02 9.82
C VAL A 272 16.58 -5.90 10.77
N THR A 273 16.20 -6.99 11.45
CA THR A 273 15.12 -6.99 12.44
C THR A 273 15.40 -6.02 13.58
N LYS A 274 16.62 -6.01 14.12
CA LYS A 274 17.03 -5.07 15.19
C LYS A 274 16.92 -3.62 14.74
N LYS A 275 17.27 -3.31 13.48
CA LYS A 275 17.12 -1.96 12.91
C LYS A 275 15.64 -1.54 12.86
N PHE A 276 14.77 -2.39 12.33
CA PHE A 276 13.33 -2.09 12.24
C PHE A 276 12.63 -1.97 13.61
N ILE A 277 13.05 -2.75 14.61
CA ILE A 277 12.54 -2.60 15.98
C ILE A 277 12.93 -1.23 16.55
N LYS A 278 14.19 -0.81 16.37
CA LYS A 278 14.66 0.50 16.83
C LYS A 278 13.91 1.64 16.15
N THR A 279 13.73 1.60 14.82
CA THR A 279 12.97 2.63 14.10
C THR A 279 11.53 2.71 14.58
N ALA A 280 10.87 1.58 14.83
CA ALA A 280 9.51 1.56 15.38
C ALA A 280 9.45 2.17 16.80
N GLU A 281 10.42 1.87 17.66
CA GLU A 281 10.51 2.46 19.01
C GLU A 281 10.76 3.97 18.97
N ASP A 282 11.64 4.42 18.07
CA ASP A 282 11.95 5.85 17.93
C ASP A 282 10.75 6.64 17.40
N MET A 283 9.99 6.08 16.45
CA MET A 283 8.73 6.64 15.97
C MET A 283 7.69 6.76 17.09
N CYS A 284 7.52 5.71 17.91
CA CYS A 284 6.60 5.74 19.05
C CYS A 284 7.03 6.79 20.09
N LYS A 285 8.31 6.82 20.47
CA LYS A 285 8.85 7.80 21.43
C LYS A 285 8.69 9.24 20.93
N ALA A 286 8.91 9.48 19.63
CA ALA A 286 8.69 10.79 19.03
C ALA A 286 7.23 11.22 19.14
N LYS A 287 6.29 10.31 18.85
CA LYS A 287 4.85 10.57 18.97
C LYS A 287 4.38 10.76 20.40
N GLU A 288 4.87 9.97 21.36
CA GLU A 288 4.55 10.15 22.78
C GLU A 288 5.01 11.51 23.31
N LYS A 289 6.21 11.96 22.92
CA LYS A 289 6.71 13.30 23.24
C LYS A 289 5.82 14.39 22.63
N GLU A 290 5.39 14.21 21.38
CA GLU A 290 4.48 15.14 20.71
C GLU A 290 3.14 15.26 21.44
N ILE A 291 2.57 14.15 21.90
CA ILE A 291 1.30 14.11 22.63
C ILE A 291 1.43 14.75 24.03
N THR A 292 2.57 14.57 24.69
CA THR A 292 2.77 15.08 26.06
C THR A 292 3.05 16.57 26.09
N VAL A 293 3.72 17.10 25.06
CA VAL A 293 4.11 18.52 24.98
C VAL A 293 3.02 19.40 24.36
N GLY A 294 2.20 18.85 23.44
CA GLY A 294 1.12 19.59 22.76
C GLY A 294 -0.01 19.99 23.71
#